data_AF-A0A8X7XWY8-F1
#
_entry.id   AF-A0A8X7XWY8-F1
#
_cell.length_a   1.000
_cell.length_b   1.000
_cell.length_c   1.000
_cell.angle_alpha   90.00
_cell.angle_beta   90.00
_cell.angle_gamma   90.00
#
_symmetry.space_group_name_H-M   'P 1'
#
loop_
_entity.id
_entity.type
_entity.pdbx_description
1 polymer ?
#
loop_
_entity_poly.entity_id
_entity_poly.type
_entity_poly.pdbx_seq_one_letter_code
_entity_poly.pdbx_strand_id
1 'polypeptide(L)'
;MRCSIPEKLCFGSLALLNRLIVACCAGITKLSNADLLNFAFGSGQDVVFDCSSVPKLKRFVIGANERQLHYVFTRLSKHVPRMRSLTVKTRYATTSYMHTRKNHHLQRSCGVKSTFQ
;
A
#
# COMPACT_ATOMS: atom_id res chain seq x y z
N MET A 1 4.83 8.59 -19.96
CA MET A 1 5.68 9.51 -19.16
C MET A 1 5.60 9.12 -17.69
N ARG A 2 6.73 9.10 -16.98
CA ARG A 2 6.77 8.89 -15.52
C ARG A 2 7.00 10.24 -14.85
N CYS A 3 6.22 10.55 -13.83
CA CYS A 3 6.42 11.77 -13.04
C CYS A 3 7.45 11.49 -11.95
N SER A 4 8.51 12.28 -11.91
CA SER A 4 9.47 12.27 -10.80
C SER A 4 8.92 13.14 -9.69
N ILE A 5 8.68 12.54 -8.54
CA ILE A 5 8.19 13.24 -7.35
C ILE A 5 9.19 13.08 -6.21
N PRO A 6 9.15 13.99 -5.22
CA PRO A 6 10.04 13.92 -4.07
C PRO A 6 9.95 12.56 -3.38
N GLU A 7 11.11 12.07 -2.92
CA GLU A 7 11.20 10.78 -2.24
C GLU A 7 10.38 10.72 -0.95
N LYS A 8 10.25 11.87 -0.29
CA LYS A 8 9.43 12.07 0.89
C LYS A 8 8.31 13.04 0.56
N LEU A 9 7.07 12.59 0.73
CA LEU A 9 5.91 13.47 0.66
C LEU A 9 5.43 13.80 2.08
N CYS A 10 5.51 15.08 2.41
CA CYS A 10 5.08 15.62 3.71
C CYS A 10 3.70 16.26 3.56
N PHE A 11 2.67 15.55 4.00
CA PHE A 11 1.29 16.05 4.00
C PHE A 11 0.79 16.36 5.41
N GLY A 12 1.69 16.57 6.37
CA GLY A 12 1.36 16.74 7.79
C GLY A 12 0.45 17.94 8.09
N SER A 13 0.43 18.96 7.22
CA SER A 13 -0.50 20.09 7.31
C SER A 13 -1.90 19.78 6.75
N LEU A 14 -2.05 18.69 5.98
CA LEU A 14 -3.32 18.27 5.37
C LEU A 14 -4.07 17.32 6.31
N ALA A 15 -4.54 17.83 7.45
CA ALA A 15 -5.24 17.05 8.48
C ALA A 15 -6.52 16.35 7.97
N LEU A 16 -7.13 16.88 6.91
CA LEU A 16 -8.33 16.30 6.29
C LEU A 16 -8.00 15.25 5.21
N LEU A 17 -6.73 15.09 4.82
CA LEU A 17 -6.32 14.15 3.78
C LEU A 17 -6.35 12.72 4.31
N ASN A 18 -7.51 12.07 4.16
CA ASN A 18 -7.73 10.69 4.60
C ASN A 18 -7.43 9.64 3.53
N ARG A 19 -7.22 10.07 2.27
CA ARG A 19 -6.99 9.19 1.11
C ARG A 19 -5.95 9.78 0.18
N LEU A 20 -4.96 8.97 -0.17
CA LEU A 20 -3.93 9.31 -1.16
C LEU A 20 -3.82 8.19 -2.20
N ILE A 21 -3.75 8.59 -3.47
CA ILE A 21 -3.51 7.68 -4.58
C ILE A 21 -2.32 8.22 -5.36
N VAL A 22 -1.30 7.39 -5.54
CA VAL A 22 -0.13 7.70 -6.36
C VAL A 22 -0.03 6.62 -7.44
N ALA A 23 -0.04 7.04 -8.69
CA ALA A 23 0.09 6.16 -9.85
C ALA A 23 1.13 6.71 -10.82
N CYS A 24 1.91 5.83 -11.46
CA CYS A 24 2.89 6.19 -12.49
C CYS A 24 3.99 7.18 -12.05
N CYS A 25 4.23 7.27 -10.74
CA CYS A 25 5.29 8.10 -10.18
C CYS A 25 6.46 7.26 -9.67
N ALA A 26 7.67 7.79 -9.78
CA ALA A 26 8.89 7.20 -9.27
C ALA A 26 9.38 7.96 -8.03
N GLY A 27 10.11 7.27 -7.17
CA GLY A 27 10.92 7.90 -6.11
C GLY A 27 10.30 7.94 -4.72
N ILE A 28 8.98 7.86 -4.53
CA ILE A 28 8.41 7.93 -3.16
C ILE A 28 8.82 6.70 -2.35
N THR A 29 9.56 6.88 -1.26
CA THR A 29 9.83 5.81 -0.27
C THR A 29 9.17 6.10 1.08
N LYS A 30 8.73 7.35 1.31
CA LYS A 30 8.19 7.79 2.61
C LYS A 30 7.00 8.74 2.50
N LEU A 31 5.99 8.49 3.35
CA LEU A 31 4.81 9.33 3.52
C LEU A 31 4.73 9.86 4.95
N SER A 32 4.52 11.16 5.13
CA SER A 32 4.29 11.76 6.44
C SER A 32 2.90 12.37 6.52
N ASN A 33 1.95 11.60 7.07
CA ASN A 33 0.60 12.04 7.41
C ASN A 33 -0.03 11.04 8.41
N ALA A 34 -0.13 11.44 9.67
CA ALA A 34 -0.63 10.55 10.73
C ALA A 34 -2.12 10.22 10.59
N ASP A 35 -2.89 11.02 9.86
CA ASP A 35 -4.34 10.89 9.69
C ASP A 35 -4.74 10.14 8.41
N LEU A 36 -3.76 9.74 7.59
CA LEU A 36 -4.00 9.01 6.37
C LEU A 36 -4.60 7.63 6.67
N LEU A 37 -5.81 7.37 6.14
CA LEU A 37 -6.54 6.12 6.36
C LEU A 37 -6.45 5.16 5.19
N ASN A 38 -6.35 5.70 3.97
CA ASN A 38 -6.33 4.93 2.74
C ASN A 38 -5.17 5.37 1.86
N PHE A 39 -4.31 4.42 1.51
CA PHE A 39 -3.20 4.68 0.60
C PHE A 39 -3.23 3.67 -0.55
N ALA A 40 -3.11 4.17 -1.77
CA ALA A 40 -2.92 3.35 -2.95
C ALA A 40 -1.66 3.79 -3.69
N PHE A 41 -0.78 2.85 -3.96
CA PHE A 41 0.44 3.06 -4.71
C PHE A 41 0.53 2.10 -5.89
N GLY A 42 0.75 2.65 -7.08
CA GLY A 42 1.02 1.88 -8.28
C GLY A 42 2.18 2.49 -9.04
N SER A 43 3.40 2.06 -8.71
CA SER A 43 4.55 2.28 -9.59
C SER A 43 5.04 0.93 -10.09
N GLY A 44 5.43 0.86 -11.37
CA GLY A 44 6.09 -0.33 -11.91
C GLY A 44 7.54 -0.48 -11.43
N GLN A 45 7.88 0.04 -10.25
CA GLN A 45 9.22 0.04 -9.67
C GLN A 45 9.24 -0.62 -8.28
N ASP A 46 10.40 -1.19 -7.97
CA ASP A 46 10.78 -1.69 -6.65
C ASP A 46 10.87 -0.55 -5.64
N VAL A 47 9.79 -0.35 -4.89
CA VAL A 47 9.69 0.66 -3.83
C VAL A 47 9.30 0.01 -2.52
N VAL A 48 10.11 0.27 -1.49
CA VAL A 48 9.87 -0.11 -0.10
C VAL A 48 9.32 1.10 0.65
N PHE A 49 8.12 0.99 1.23
CA PHE A 49 7.44 2.10 1.89
C PHE A 49 7.62 2.12 3.39
N ASP A 50 8.31 3.11 3.95
CA ASP A 50 8.29 3.32 5.40
C ASP A 50 6.90 3.85 5.86
N CYS A 51 6.10 2.95 6.43
CA CYS A 51 4.77 3.27 6.96
C CYS A 51 4.77 3.75 8.42
N SER A 52 5.92 3.96 9.07
CA SER A 52 5.99 4.36 10.48
C SER A 52 5.28 5.69 10.77
N SER A 53 5.24 6.59 9.79
CA SER A 53 4.60 7.91 9.88
C SER A 53 3.14 7.97 9.40
N VAL A 54 2.50 6.81 9.16
CA VAL A 54 1.07 6.68 8.82
C VAL A 54 0.36 5.65 9.72
N PRO A 55 0.47 5.73 11.06
CA PRO A 55 0.04 4.65 11.97
C PRO A 55 -1.47 4.37 11.96
N LYS A 56 -2.30 5.30 11.48
CA LYS A 56 -3.76 5.14 11.37
C LYS A 56 -4.21 4.47 10.07
N LEU A 57 -3.29 4.06 9.20
CA LEU A 57 -3.62 3.46 7.91
C LEU A 57 -4.48 2.21 8.09
N LYS A 58 -5.66 2.21 7.45
CA LYS A 58 -6.64 1.11 7.50
C LYS A 58 -6.64 0.29 6.22
N ARG A 59 -6.40 0.92 5.08
CA ARG A 59 -6.39 0.26 3.77
C ARG A 59 -5.13 0.62 3.01
N PHE A 60 -4.42 -0.40 2.53
CA PHE A 60 -3.26 -0.22 1.68
C PHE A 60 -3.41 -1.03 0.39
N VAL A 61 -3.27 -0.36 -0.75
CA VAL A 61 -3.23 -0.99 -2.08
C VAL A 61 -1.85 -0.75 -2.66
N ILE A 62 -1.15 -1.81 -3.06
CA ILE A 62 0.19 -1.70 -3.64
C ILE A 62 0.29 -2.50 -4.94
N GLY A 63 0.83 -1.87 -5.98
CA GLY A 63 1.42 -2.56 -7.12
C GLY A 63 2.79 -3.10 -6.69
N ALA A 64 2.92 -4.42 -6.58
CA ALA A 64 4.11 -5.08 -6.06
C ALA A 64 4.72 -6.05 -7.07
N ASN A 65 6.04 -6.09 -7.14
CA ASN A 65 6.82 -7.22 -7.64
C ASN A 65 7.34 -8.08 -6.47
N GLU A 66 8.10 -9.14 -6.77
CA GLU A 66 8.50 -10.14 -5.78
C GLU A 66 9.27 -9.57 -4.57
N ARG A 67 10.17 -8.61 -4.78
CA ARG A 67 10.94 -7.99 -3.69
C ARG A 67 10.06 -7.13 -2.77
N GLN A 68 9.06 -6.46 -3.33
CA GLN A 68 8.10 -5.67 -2.56
C GLN A 68 7.16 -6.53 -1.70
N LEU A 69 6.88 -7.77 -2.12
CA LEU A 69 6.07 -8.71 -1.33
C LEU A 69 6.74 -9.01 0.02
N HIS A 70 8.05 -9.28 0.03
CA HIS A 70 8.77 -9.60 1.27
C HIS A 70 8.64 -8.46 2.30
N TYR A 71 8.76 -7.20 1.86
CA TYR A 71 8.56 -6.06 2.74
C TYR A 71 7.14 -5.99 3.33
N VAL A 72 6.13 -6.12 2.45
CA VAL A 72 4.71 -6.07 2.81
C VAL A 72 4.36 -7.14 3.84
N PHE A 73 4.92 -8.34 3.74
CA PHE A 73 4.58 -9.44 4.65
C PHE A 73 5.41 -9.47 5.95
N THR A 74 6.56 -8.79 6.02
CA THR A 74 7.45 -8.87 7.21
C THR A 74 7.44 -7.63 8.10
N ARG A 75 7.21 -6.42 7.54
CA ARG A 75 7.35 -5.16 8.29
C ARG A 75 6.06 -4.36 8.42
N LEU A 76 5.10 -4.54 7.52
CA LEU A 76 3.89 -3.74 7.48
C LEU A 76 3.05 -3.86 8.77
N SER A 77 2.92 -5.07 9.32
CA SER A 77 2.17 -5.31 10.57
C SER A 77 2.74 -4.56 11.78
N LYS A 78 4.06 -4.32 11.82
CA LYS A 78 4.72 -3.59 12.91
C LYS A 78 4.40 -2.09 12.85
N HIS A 79 4.30 -1.52 11.65
CA HIS A 79 4.14 -0.08 11.47
C HIS A 79 2.68 0.37 11.40
N VAL A 80 1.78 -0.49 10.90
CA VAL A 80 0.34 -0.19 10.76
C VAL A 80 -0.51 -1.27 11.43
N PRO A 81 -0.47 -1.38 12.78
CA PRO A 81 -1.16 -2.44 13.52
C PRO A 81 -2.70 -2.38 13.39
N ARG A 82 -3.25 -1.25 12.92
CA ARG A 82 -4.70 -1.04 12.72
C ARG A 82 -5.17 -1.35 11.29
N MET A 83 -4.28 -1.86 10.44
CA MET A 83 -4.59 -2.17 9.05
C MET A 83 -5.68 -3.25 8.97
N ARG A 84 -6.74 -2.97 8.19
CA ARG A 84 -7.89 -3.87 8.01
C ARG A 84 -7.91 -4.54 6.63
N SER A 85 -7.29 -3.90 5.64
CA SER A 85 -7.29 -4.39 4.27
C SER A 85 -5.96 -4.09 3.60
N LEU A 86 -5.40 -5.12 2.99
CA LEU A 86 -4.22 -5.05 2.15
C LEU A 86 -4.56 -5.66 0.79
N THR A 87 -4.41 -4.89 -0.28
CA THR A 87 -4.53 -5.40 -1.64
C THR A 87 -3.19 -5.30 -2.33
N VAL A 88 -2.71 -6.42 -2.81
CA VAL A 88 -1.47 -6.53 -3.57
C VAL A 88 -1.82 -6.85 -5.02
N LYS A 89 -1.38 -5.99 -5.92
CA LYS A 89 -1.54 -6.16 -7.37
C LYS A 89 -0.18 -6.46 -7.97
N THR A 90 -0.03 -7.61 -8.59
CA THR A 90 1.13 -7.93 -9.42
C THR A 90 0.73 -7.85 -10.88
N ARG A 91 1.68 -8.04 -11.80
CA ARG A 91 1.38 -8.15 -13.24
C ARG A 91 0.38 -9.28 -13.55
N TYR A 92 0.38 -10.34 -12.73
CA TYR A 92 -0.34 -11.58 -13.02
C TYR A 92 -1.57 -11.81 -12.14
N ALA A 93 -1.64 -11.17 -10.96
CA ALA A 93 -2.70 -11.45 -10.01
C ALA A 93 -3.04 -10.24 -9.13
N THR A 94 -4.28 -10.21 -8.66
CA THR A 94 -4.68 -9.36 -7.54
C THR A 94 -5.03 -10.25 -6.35
N THR A 95 -4.32 -10.05 -5.25
CA THR A 95 -4.59 -10.74 -3.98
C THR A 95 -5.04 -9.72 -2.95
N SER A 96 -6.20 -9.93 -2.35
CA SER A 96 -6.72 -9.08 -1.27
C SER A 96 -6.79 -9.86 0.02
N TYR A 97 -6.24 -9.26 1.07
CA TYR A 97 -6.29 -9.75 2.44
C TYR A 97 -7.18 -8.82 3.25
N MET A 98 -8.19 -9.39 3.90
CA MET A 98 -9.09 -8.65 4.78
C MET A 98 -9.03 -9.23 6.19
N HIS A 99 -8.87 -8.34 7.17
CA HIS A 99 -9.01 -8.69 8.58
C HIS A 99 -10.50 -8.66 8.94
N THR A 100 -11.12 -9.83 9.09
CA THR A 100 -12.52 -9.96 9.52
C THR A 100 -12.56 -10.15 11.04
N ARG A 101 -13.47 -9.45 11.74
CA ARG A 101 -13.58 -9.48 13.21
C ARG A 101 -13.89 -10.86 13.81
N LYS A 102 -14.15 -11.89 13.00
CA LYS A 102 -14.55 -13.23 13.46
C LYS A 102 -13.38 -14.19 13.65
N ASN A 103 -12.17 -13.88 13.18
CA ASN A 103 -10.99 -14.69 13.42
C ASN A 103 -9.75 -13.80 13.35
N HIS A 104 -8.76 -14.02 14.22
CA HIS A 104 -7.45 -13.35 14.17
C HIS A 104 -6.62 -13.73 12.92
N HIS A 105 -7.26 -14.13 11.82
CA HIS A 105 -6.66 -14.57 10.57
C HIS A 105 -7.10 -13.68 9.39
N LEU A 106 -6.12 -13.23 8.59
CA LEU A 106 -6.36 -12.57 7.31
C LEU A 106 -6.96 -13.57 6.32
N GLN A 107 -8.20 -13.35 5.88
CA GLN A 107 -8.79 -14.13 4.78
C GLN A 107 -8.22 -13.65 3.44
N ARG A 108 -7.71 -14.60 2.64
CA ARG A 108 -7.19 -14.39 1.30
C ARG A 108 -8.33 -14.52 0.28
N SER A 109 -8.50 -13.50 -0.56
CA SER A 109 -9.30 -13.58 -1.78
C SER A 109 -8.38 -13.35 -2.97
N CYS A 110 -8.27 -14.33 -3.85
CA CYS A 110 -7.53 -14.22 -5.11
C CYS A 110 -8.50 -13.91 -6.24
N GLY A 111 -8.30 -12.79 -6.92
CA GLY A 111 -8.93 -12.51 -8.22
C GLY A 111 -7.88 -12.66 -9.31
N VAL A 112 -7.98 -13.73 -10.11
CA VAL A 112 -7.19 -13.87 -11.34
C VAL A 112 -7.98 -13.18 -12.44
N LYS A 113 -7.44 -12.09 -13.00
CA LYS A 113 -7.90 -11.59 -14.30
C LYS A 113 -6.97 -12.18 -15.35
N SER A 114 -7.40 -13.30 -15.93
CA SER A 114 -6.85 -13.78 -17.19
C SER A 114 -7.38 -12.87 -18.30
N THR A 115 -6.54 -11.97 -18.81
CA THR A 115 -6.77 -11.37 -20.13
C THR A 115 -5.65 -11.88 -21.03
N PHE A 116 -5.98 -12.92 -21.78
CA PHE A 116 -5.33 -13.25 -23.05
C PHE A 116 -5.72 -12.18 -24.05
N GLN A 117 -4.73 -11.56 -24.68
CA GLN A 117 -4.70 -11.20 -26.10
C GLN A 117 -3.28 -10.87 -26.49
#